data_AF-A0A426GMZ2-F1
#
_entry.id   AF-A0A426GMZ2-F1
#
_cell.length_a   1.000
_cell.length_b   1.000
_cell.length_c   1.000
_cell.angle_alpha   90.00
_cell.angle_beta   90.00
_cell.angle_gamma   90.00
#
_symmetry.space_group_name_H-M   'P 1'
#
loop_
_entity.id
_entity.type
_entity.pdbx_description
1 polymer ?
#
loop_
_entity_poly.entity_id
_entity_poly.type
_entity_poly.pdbx_seq_one_letter_code
_entity_poly.pdbx_strand_id
1 'polypeptide(L)' 'MIDLSQIKEHQEVVGSDGGHVGRVDHVVGGEIELAKLDLGAGFKHHMIPLDWVEYINDDKIHLSLTKDDAKSKWREKH' A
#
# COMPACT_ATOMS: atom_id res chain seq x y z
N MET A 1 7.53 14.41 9.15
CA MET A 1 6.50 14.65 8.12
C MET A 1 6.93 13.81 6.93
N ILE A 2 6.12 12.84 6.52
CA ILE A 2 6.45 11.94 5.41
C ILE A 2 6.16 12.68 4.11
N ASP A 3 7.10 12.64 3.18
CA ASP A 3 6.90 13.23 1.87
C ASP A 3 6.15 12.24 0.96
N LEU A 4 4.82 12.33 1.00
CA LEU A 4 3.93 11.48 0.22
C LEU A 4 4.06 11.71 -1.30
N SER A 5 4.72 12.79 -1.74
CA SER A 5 5.03 13.00 -3.15
C SER A 5 6.07 12.01 -3.70
N GLN A 6 6.76 11.29 -2.82
CA GLN A 6 7.71 10.24 -3.20
C GLN A 6 7.04 8.92 -3.58
N ILE A 7 5.74 8.77 -3.30
CA ILE A 7 4.98 7.57 -3.66
C ILE A 7 4.80 7.54 -5.17
N LYS A 8 5.27 6.45 -5.77
CA LYS A 8 5.23 6.23 -7.21
C LYS A 8 4.54 4.92 -7.55
N GLU A 9 3.95 4.88 -8.73
CA GLU A 9 3.45 3.65 -9.34
C GLU A 9 4.55 2.59 -9.36
N HIS A 10 4.14 1.33 -9.21
CA HIS A 10 5.02 0.16 -9.15
C HIS A 10 5.91 0.03 -7.89
N GLN A 11 5.85 0.94 -6.92
CA GLN A 11 6.53 0.75 -5.65
C GLN A 11 5.90 -0.39 -4.83
N GLU A 12 6.73 -1.09 -4.07
CA GLU A 12 6.27 -2.17 -3.20
C GLU A 12 5.67 -1.59 -1.92
N VAL A 13 4.55 -2.13 -1.45
CA VAL A 13 3.96 -1.78 -0.16
C VAL A 13 4.17 -2.93 0.80
N VAL A 14 4.82 -2.63 1.92
CA VAL A 14 5.16 -3.60 2.96
C VAL A 14 4.61 -3.17 4.31
N GLY A 15 4.22 -4.15 5.12
CA GLY A 15 3.82 -3.91 6.50
C GLY A 15 5.00 -3.52 7.39
N SER A 16 4.71 -3.10 8.62
CA SER A 16 5.70 -2.83 9.66
C SER A 16 6.49 -4.08 10.06
N ASP A 17 5.95 -5.27 9.79
CA ASP A 17 6.59 -6.58 9.91
C ASP A 17 7.47 -6.94 8.69
N GLY A 18 7.56 -6.06 7.70
CA GLY A 18 8.26 -6.30 6.43
C GLY A 18 7.50 -7.23 5.48
N GLY A 19 6.28 -7.64 5.82
CA GLY A 19 5.48 -8.54 5.00
C GLY A 19 4.89 -7.83 3.77
N HIS A 20 4.85 -8.53 2.63
CA HIS A 20 4.33 -7.98 1.39
C HIS A 20 2.80 -7.76 1.45
N VAL A 21 2.39 -6.49 1.38
CA VAL A 21 0.98 -6.08 1.36
C VAL A 21 0.49 -6.04 -0.08
N GLY A 22 1.21 -5.33 -0.96
CA GLY A 22 0.87 -5.21 -2.37
C GLY A 22 1.83 -4.31 -3.13
N ARG A 23 1.39 -3.81 -4.29
CA ARG A 23 2.15 -2.89 -5.13
C ARG A 23 1.32 -1.69 -5.49
N VAL A 24 1.90 -0.49 -5.52
CA VAL A 24 1.19 0.72 -5.96
C VAL A 24 0.81 0.58 -7.43
N ASP A 25 -0.49 0.71 -7.71
CA ASP A 25 -1.01 0.91 -9.07
C ASP A 25 -1.13 2.40 -9.36
N HIS A 26 -1.88 3.13 -8.52
CA HIS A 26 -2.10 4.57 -8.62
C HIS A 26 -2.31 5.21 -7.24
N VAL A 27 -2.12 6.53 -7.15
CA VAL A 27 -2.54 7.33 -5.99
C VAL A 27 -3.71 8.21 -6.40
N VAL A 28 -4.86 8.05 -5.74
CA VAL A 28 -6.10 8.77 -6.07
C VAL A 28 -6.83 9.18 -4.79
N GLY A 29 -7.28 10.44 -4.73
CA GLY A 29 -8.14 10.92 -3.64
C GLY A 29 -7.49 10.88 -2.25
N GLY A 30 -6.16 10.86 -2.15
CA GLY A 30 -5.44 10.71 -0.87
C GLY A 30 -5.28 9.26 -0.41
N GLU A 31 -5.46 8.30 -1.32
CA GLU A 31 -5.33 6.87 -1.05
C GLU A 31 -4.47 6.20 -2.12
N ILE A 32 -3.84 5.09 -1.74
CA ILE A 32 -3.05 4.26 -2.63
C ILE A 32 -3.93 3.12 -3.12
N GLU A 33 -4.11 3.05 -4.43
CA GLU A 33 -4.70 1.91 -5.12
C GLU A 33 -3.62 0.85 -5.32
N LEU A 34 -3.87 -0.36 -4.83
CA LEU A 34 -2.98 -1.50 -4.98
C LEU A 34 -3.29 -2.27 -6.26
N ALA A 35 -2.23 -2.74 -6.91
CA ALA A 35 -2.30 -3.49 -8.16
C ALA A 35 -3.05 -4.81 -7.95
N LYS A 36 -4.07 -5.03 -8.77
CA LYS A 36 -4.91 -6.24 -8.81
C LYS A 36 -4.14 -7.53 -9.09
N LEU A 37 -2.99 -7.44 -9.76
CA LEU A 37 -2.19 -8.61 -10.15
C LEU A 37 -1.18 -9.02 -9.08
N ASP A 38 -1.17 -8.36 -7.92
CA ASP A 38 -0.29 -8.78 -6.86
C ASP A 38 -0.81 -10.07 -6.19
N LEU A 39 0.08 -11.06 -6.07
CA LEU A 39 -0.22 -12.39 -5.53
C LEU A 39 -0.78 -12.33 -4.10
N GLY A 40 -0.59 -11.21 -3.41
CA GLY A 40 -1.12 -10.95 -2.08
C GLY A 40 -2.52 -10.32 -2.03
N ALA A 41 -3.00 -9.72 -3.12
CA ALA A 41 -4.22 -8.91 -3.17
C ALA A 41 -5.43 -9.63 -3.79
N GLY A 42 -5.23 -10.65 -4.63
CA GLY A 42 -6.33 -11.30 -5.35
C GLY A 42 -6.92 -10.41 -6.45
N PHE A 43 -7.98 -10.86 -7.13
CA PHE A 43 -8.48 -10.23 -8.38
C PHE A 43 -9.26 -8.90 -8.22
N LYS A 44 -9.07 -8.16 -7.12
CA LYS A 44 -9.76 -6.88 -6.85
C LYS A 44 -8.76 -5.76 -6.58
N HIS A 45 -9.17 -4.53 -6.89
CA HIS A 45 -8.42 -3.34 -6.50
C HIS A 45 -8.67 -3.07 -5.02
N HIS A 46 -7.59 -3.02 -4.25
CA HIS A 46 -7.63 -2.70 -2.82
C HIS A 46 -7.10 -1.28 -2.63
N MET A 47 -7.73 -0.53 -1.74
CA MET A 47 -7.31 0.82 -1.40
C MET A 47 -6.82 0.88 0.04
N ILE A 48 -5.69 1.56 0.24
CA ILE A 48 -5.15 1.88 1.56
C ILE A 48 -5.00 3.40 1.74
N PRO A 49 -5.33 3.94 2.93
CA PRO A 49 -5.09 5.34 3.24
C PRO A 49 -3.60 5.71 3.26
N LEU A 50 -3.26 6.92 2.81
CA LEU A 50 -1.90 7.46 2.96
C LEU A 50 -1.47 7.59 4.43
N ASP A 51 -2.43 7.74 5.34
CA ASP A 51 -2.20 7.81 6.80
C ASP A 51 -1.56 6.54 7.38
N TRP A 52 -1.60 5.43 6.65
CA TRP A 52 -0.91 4.21 7.09
C TRP A 52 0.57 4.22 6.77
N VAL A 53 1.04 5.08 5.87
CA VAL A 53 2.45 5.17 5.51
C VAL A 53 3.23 5.73 6.70
N GLU A 54 4.29 5.03 7.11
CA GLU A 54 5.20 5.43 8.18
C GLU A 54 6.51 6.00 7.61
N TYR A 55 7.06 5.38 6.57
CA TYR A 55 8.23 5.88 5.83
C TYR A 55 8.35 5.25 4.44
N ILE A 56 9.22 5.82 3.61
CA ILE A 56 9.52 5.35 2.25
C ILE A 56 11.04 5.20 2.13
N ASN A 57 11.51 4.03 1.71
CA ASN A 57 12.93 3.74 1.46
C ASN A 57 13.06 2.69 0.34
N ASP A 58 14.16 2.71 -0.41
CA ASP A 58 14.52 1.65 -1.38
C ASP A 58 13.37 1.21 -2.32
N ASP A 59 12.57 2.18 -2.80
CA ASP A 59 11.36 1.96 -3.62
C ASP A 59 10.25 1.13 -2.94
N LYS A 60 10.25 1.11 -1.61
CA LYS A 60 9.25 0.49 -0.75
C LYS A 60 8.56 1.52 0.13
N ILE A 61 7.26 1.30 0.30
CA ILE A 61 6.39 2.05 1.19
C ILE A 61 6.17 1.19 2.41
N HIS A 62 6.65 1.66 3.55
CA HIS A 62 6.48 0.98 4.82
C HIS A 62 5.26 1.51 5.54
N LEU A 63 4.34 0.61 5.87
CA LEU A 63 3.16 0.93 6.65
C LEU A 63 3.45 0.85 8.15
N SER A 64 2.67 1.58 8.93
CA SER A 64 2.63 1.48 10.39
C SER A 64 1.92 0.19 10.88
N LEU A 65 1.13 -0.45 10.01
CA LEU A 65 0.42 -1.70 10.27
C LEU A 65 1.20 -2.92 9.79
N THR A 66 0.99 -4.07 10.44
CA THR A 66 1.50 -5.36 9.94
C THR A 66 0.83 -5.73 8.62
N LYS A 67 1.45 -6.65 7.86
CA LYS A 67 0.88 -7.17 6.63
C LYS A 67 -0.54 -7.69 6.83
N ASP A 68 -0.76 -8.50 7.87
CA ASP A 68 -2.07 -9.13 8.11
C ASP A 68 -3.13 -8.08 8.54
N ASP A 69 -2.75 -7.10 9.37
CA ASP A 69 -3.65 -5.99 9.74
C ASP A 69 -4.03 -5.14 8.55
N ALA A 70 -3.05 -4.76 7.71
CA ALA A 70 -3.29 -3.97 6.51
C ALA A 70 -4.26 -4.69 5.56
N LYS A 71 -4.06 -6.00 5.33
CA LYS A 71 -4.95 -6.82 4.50
C LYS A 71 -6.36 -6.95 5.06
N SER A 72 -6.50 -7.07 6.38
CA SER A 72 -7.83 -7.16 7.02
C SER A 72 -8.65 -5.87 6.93
N LYS A 73 -7.96 -4.72 6.81
CA LYS A 73 -8.56 -3.39 6.81
C LYS A 73 -8.64 -2.77 5.40
N TRP A 74 -8.26 -3.51 4.36
CA TRP A 74 -8.38 -3.06 3.00
C TRP A 74 -9.81 -2.63 2.68
N ARG A 75 -9.93 -1.57 1.91
CA ARG A 75 -11.20 -1.23 1.28
C ARG A 75 -11.17 -1.74 -0.15
N GLU A 76 -12.14 -2.58 -0.50
CA GLU A 76 -12.35 -2.95 -1.90
C GLU A 76 -12.90 -1.74 -2.66
N LYS A 77 -12.26 -1.40 -3.78
CA LYS A 77 -12.82 -0.42 -4.73
C LYS A 77 -14.03 -1.08 -5.43
N HIS A 78 -15.21 -0.48 -5.28
CA HIS A 78 -16.46 -0.95 -5.90
C HIS A 78 -16.54 -0.54 -7.37
#